data_AF-U5NFF2-F1
#
_entry.id   AF-U5NFF2-F1
#
_cell.length_a   1.000
_cell.length_b   1.000
_cell.length_c   1.000
_cell.angle_alpha   90.00
_cell.angle_beta   90.00
_cell.angle_gamma   90.00
#
_symmetry.space_group_name_H-M   'P 1'
#
loop_
_entity.id
_entity.type
_entity.pdbx_description
1 polymer ?
#
loop_
_entity_poly.entity_id
_entity_poly.type
_entity_poly.pdbx_seq_one_letter_code
_entity_poly.pdbx_strand_id
1 'polypeptide(L)'
;RTPNYEMFLVMQTSVHIIFVQTFCVYVYILSHILLHYYAIMNMIIIDFSVIFEGLDESVALLPRHDERRVKTQLILKARIGKIVTAHLSVFNGVTTVSSVYGLPLVYQVSFSSIAICLMAYQIAEKLDNGTVDILFCLLGIGSCLQLWIPCHVGTMIRNKAFEVGDAGWTCGWHETPLGLMIRSDIIIIILRAQQPVTIKFIGLPHVQLETFSSCMSSSYSYFNMLRQYS
;
A
#
# COMPACT_ATOMS: atom_id res chain seq x y z
N ARG A 1 -5.22 26.97 -42.33
CA ARG A 1 -4.61 26.09 -41.32
C ARG A 1 -3.12 26.05 -41.59
N THR A 2 -2.29 26.62 -40.73
CA THR A 2 -0.82 26.63 -40.91
C THR A 2 -0.24 25.29 -40.45
N PRO A 3 0.74 24.70 -41.15
CA PRO A 3 1.35 23.41 -40.78
C PRO A 3 1.94 23.42 -39.36
N ASN A 4 2.40 24.59 -38.88
CA ASN A 4 2.87 24.77 -37.51
C ASN A 4 1.77 24.57 -36.45
N TYR A 5 0.51 24.92 -36.76
CA TYR A 5 -0.61 24.74 -35.84
C TYR A 5 -0.94 23.25 -35.65
N GLU A 6 -0.95 22.48 -36.75
CA GLU A 6 -1.18 21.03 -36.69
C GLU A 6 -0.05 20.32 -35.94
N MET A 7 1.22 20.71 -36.18
CA MET A 7 2.36 20.17 -35.41
C MET A 7 2.26 20.46 -33.92
N PHE A 8 1.88 21.69 -33.54
CA PHE A 8 1.75 22.07 -32.13
C PHE A 8 0.58 21.35 -31.44
N LEU A 9 -0.55 21.19 -32.14
CA LEU A 9 -1.70 20.44 -31.66
C LEU A 9 -1.38 18.96 -31.44
N VAL A 10 -0.64 18.34 -32.37
CA VAL A 10 -0.18 16.95 -32.25
C VAL A 10 0.77 16.81 -31.07
N MET A 11 1.71 17.74 -30.88
CA MET A 11 2.62 17.74 -29.72
C MET A 11 1.84 17.89 -28.40
N GLN A 12 0.89 18.81 -28.32
CA GLN A 12 0.10 19.04 -27.11
C GLN A 12 -0.77 17.83 -26.77
N THR A 13 -1.45 17.26 -27.76
CA THR A 13 -2.32 16.07 -27.56
C THR A 13 -1.50 14.84 -27.16
N SER A 14 -0.33 14.62 -27.78
CA SER A 14 0.55 13.51 -27.40
C SER A 14 1.11 13.67 -25.99
N VAL A 15 1.47 14.87 -25.54
CA VAL A 15 1.88 15.11 -24.14
C VAL A 15 0.74 14.81 -23.16
N HIS A 16 -0.50 15.22 -23.46
CA HIS A 16 -1.66 14.91 -22.61
C HIS A 16 -1.94 13.41 -22.57
N ILE A 17 -1.84 12.70 -23.70
CA ILE A 17 -2.01 11.24 -23.77
C ILE A 17 -0.92 10.54 -22.96
N ILE A 18 0.35 10.94 -23.11
CA ILE A 18 1.46 10.37 -22.34
C ILE A 18 1.26 10.62 -20.85
N PHE A 19 0.82 11.81 -20.46
CA PHE A 19 0.50 12.14 -19.09
C PHE A 19 -0.60 11.20 -18.55
N VAL A 20 -1.77 11.16 -19.19
CA VAL A 20 -2.90 10.30 -18.79
C VAL A 20 -2.51 8.83 -18.75
N GLN A 21 -1.83 8.33 -19.79
CA GLN A 21 -1.36 6.94 -19.87
C GLN A 21 -0.38 6.61 -18.75
N THR A 22 0.58 7.51 -18.50
CA THR A 22 1.55 7.34 -17.42
C THR A 22 0.81 7.28 -16.10
N PHE A 23 -0.11 8.20 -15.81
CA PHE A 23 -0.82 8.23 -14.53
C PHE A 23 -1.80 7.06 -14.33
N CYS A 24 -2.60 6.69 -15.33
CA CYS A 24 -3.57 5.61 -15.20
C CYS A 24 -2.89 4.24 -15.09
N VAL A 25 -1.90 3.97 -15.95
CA VAL A 25 -1.20 2.68 -15.94
C VAL A 25 -0.27 2.56 -14.73
N TYR A 26 0.45 3.63 -14.38
CA TYR A 26 1.34 3.64 -13.22
C TYR A 26 0.60 3.40 -11.91
N VAL A 27 -0.47 4.17 -11.65
CA VAL A 27 -1.26 4.02 -10.42
C VAL A 27 -1.90 2.63 -10.37
N TYR A 28 -2.43 2.15 -11.50
CA TYR A 28 -2.99 0.81 -11.58
C TYR A 28 -1.96 -0.27 -11.27
N ILE A 29 -0.78 -0.24 -11.89
CA ILE A 29 0.28 -1.23 -11.66
C ILE A 29 0.76 -1.17 -10.20
N LEU A 30 0.99 0.04 -9.67
CA LEU A 30 1.37 0.21 -8.27
C LEU A 30 0.31 -0.40 -7.34
N SER A 31 -0.96 -0.04 -7.51
CA SER A 31 -2.07 -0.59 -6.73
C SER A 31 -2.18 -2.11 -6.85
N HIS A 32 -1.99 -2.66 -8.05
CA HIS A 32 -2.03 -4.11 -8.27
C HIS A 32 -0.87 -4.83 -7.56
N ILE A 33 0.36 -4.31 -7.67
CA ILE A 33 1.53 -4.86 -6.98
C ILE A 33 1.33 -4.82 -5.46
N LEU A 34 0.82 -3.70 -4.94
CA LEU A 34 0.52 -3.54 -3.53
C LEU A 34 -0.59 -4.50 -3.07
N LEU A 35 -1.66 -4.65 -3.83
CA LEU A 35 -2.73 -5.61 -3.55
C LEU A 35 -2.23 -7.05 -3.55
N HIS A 36 -1.28 -7.39 -4.43
CA HIS A 36 -0.62 -8.68 -4.42
C HIS A 36 0.12 -8.95 -3.10
N TYR A 37 0.89 -7.97 -2.59
CA TYR A 37 1.52 -8.10 -1.27
C TYR A 37 0.50 -8.16 -0.12
N TYR A 38 -0.63 -7.46 -0.23
CA TYR A 38 -1.76 -7.58 0.70
C TYR A 38 -2.32 -9.01 0.71
N ALA A 39 -2.48 -9.64 -0.45
CA ALA A 39 -2.92 -11.03 -0.56
C ALA A 39 -1.90 -12.01 0.05
N ILE A 40 -0.59 -11.78 -0.14
CA ILE A 40 0.46 -12.59 0.49
C ILE A 40 0.37 -12.48 2.03
N MET A 41 0.18 -11.28 2.58
CA MET A 41 0.01 -11.10 4.02
C MET A 41 -1.24 -11.82 4.56
N ASN A 42 -2.35 -11.84 3.81
CA ASN A 42 -3.51 -12.67 4.16
C ASN A 42 -3.16 -14.17 4.22
N MET A 43 -2.39 -14.66 3.26
CA MET A 43 -1.94 -16.06 3.26
C MET A 43 -1.06 -16.37 4.46
N ILE A 44 -0.21 -15.43 4.89
CA ILE A 44 0.59 -15.57 6.12
C ILE A 44 -0.31 -15.70 7.35
N ILE A 45 -1.35 -14.87 7.47
CA ILE A 45 -2.30 -14.93 8.59
C ILE A 45 -3.00 -16.30 8.63
N ILE A 46 -3.41 -16.82 7.46
CA ILE A 46 -4.01 -18.15 7.36
C ILE A 46 -2.98 -19.23 7.76
N ASP A 47 -1.75 -19.15 7.25
CA ASP A 47 -0.67 -20.08 7.60
C ASP A 47 -0.39 -20.09 9.12
N PHE A 48 -0.54 -18.95 9.81
CA PHE A 48 -0.50 -18.88 11.27
C PHE A 48 -1.67 -19.59 11.94
N SER A 49 -2.90 -19.44 11.44
CA SER A 49 -4.08 -20.10 12.04
C SER A 49 -4.04 -21.63 11.96
N VAL A 50 -3.39 -22.18 10.93
CA VAL A 50 -3.30 -23.64 10.71
C VAL A 50 -1.96 -24.23 11.16
N ILE A 51 -1.13 -23.45 11.86
CA ILE A 51 0.26 -23.82 12.15
C ILE A 51 0.39 -25.09 12.99
N PHE A 52 -0.53 -25.33 13.93
CA PHE A 52 -0.59 -26.52 14.76
C PHE A 52 -1.60 -27.57 14.26
N GLU A 53 -2.35 -27.27 13.19
CA GLU A 53 -3.41 -28.16 12.71
C GLU A 53 -2.83 -29.50 12.21
N GLY A 54 -3.45 -30.59 12.66
CA GLY A 54 -3.07 -31.96 12.32
C GLY A 54 -1.84 -32.51 13.06
N LEU A 55 -1.35 -31.82 14.10
CA LEU A 55 -0.25 -32.27 14.93
C LEU A 55 -0.74 -32.85 16.26
N ASP A 56 -0.11 -33.95 16.68
CA ASP A 56 -0.38 -34.56 17.98
C ASP A 56 0.45 -33.85 19.07
N GLU A 57 -0.23 -33.18 20.00
CA GLU A 57 0.40 -32.45 21.09
C GLU A 57 1.12 -33.36 22.10
N SER A 58 0.70 -34.62 22.22
CA SER A 58 1.31 -35.58 23.16
C SER A 58 2.78 -35.85 22.83
N VAL A 59 3.16 -35.66 21.56
CA VAL A 59 4.54 -35.77 21.07
C VAL A 59 5.48 -34.76 21.75
N ALA A 60 4.95 -33.66 22.27
CA ALA A 60 5.74 -32.67 23.02
C ALA A 60 6.27 -33.20 24.36
N LEU A 61 5.71 -34.29 24.90
CA LEU A 61 6.15 -34.94 26.13
C LEU A 61 7.23 -36.01 25.89
N LEU A 62 7.42 -36.43 24.63
CA LEU A 62 8.38 -37.47 24.29
C LEU A 62 9.84 -36.98 24.41
N PRO A 63 10.80 -37.90 24.66
CA PRO A 63 12.22 -37.59 24.66
C PRO A 63 12.68 -36.89 23.37
N ARG A 64 13.71 -36.04 23.46
CA ARG A 64 14.20 -35.24 22.32
C ARG A 64 14.62 -36.06 21.09
N HIS A 65 15.06 -37.30 21.30
CA HIS A 65 15.53 -38.20 20.24
C HIS A 65 14.45 -39.12 19.69
N ASP A 66 13.21 -39.01 20.18
CA ASP A 66 12.10 -39.79 19.66
C ASP A 66 11.78 -39.39 18.21
N GLU A 67 11.65 -40.38 17.34
CA GLU A 67 11.42 -40.18 15.90
C GLU A 67 10.15 -39.36 15.63
N ARG A 68 9.08 -39.55 16.42
CA ARG A 68 7.83 -38.81 16.26
C ARG A 68 8.03 -37.34 16.59
N ARG A 69 8.79 -37.04 17.64
CA ARG A 69 9.10 -35.66 18.04
C ARG A 69 9.94 -34.94 17.01
N VAL A 70 10.98 -35.61 16.50
CA VAL A 70 11.83 -35.05 15.45
C VAL A 70 11.02 -34.78 14.18
N LYS A 71 10.12 -35.69 13.79
CA LYS A 71 9.25 -35.51 12.62
C LYS A 71 8.31 -34.31 12.77
N THR A 72 7.65 -34.16 13.92
CA THR A 72 6.78 -33.01 14.20
C THR A 72 7.57 -31.70 14.19
N GLN A 73 8.77 -31.67 14.78
CA GLN A 73 9.63 -30.49 14.76
C GLN A 73 10.05 -30.10 13.34
N LEU A 74 10.34 -31.07 12.46
CA LEU A 74 10.65 -30.81 11.06
C LEU A 74 9.45 -30.20 10.31
N ILE A 75 8.24 -30.71 10.54
CA ILE A 75 7.01 -30.18 9.95
C ILE A 75 6.77 -28.73 10.40
N LEU A 76 6.85 -28.47 11.71
CA LEU A 76 6.70 -27.11 12.26
C LEU A 76 7.75 -26.14 11.72
N LYS A 77 9.01 -26.58 11.64
CA LYS A 77 10.10 -25.77 11.07
C LYS A 77 9.85 -25.48 9.59
N ALA A 78 9.31 -26.43 8.82
CA ALA A 78 8.96 -26.20 7.42
C ALA A 78 7.80 -25.19 7.28
N ARG A 79 6.76 -25.30 8.12
CA ARG A 79 5.63 -24.34 8.16
C ARG A 79 6.10 -22.92 8.50
N ILE A 80 6.91 -22.78 9.55
CA ILE A 80 7.53 -21.49 9.92
C ILE A 80 8.44 -20.97 8.80
N GLY A 81 9.26 -21.83 8.18
CA GLY A 81 10.13 -21.44 7.07
C GLY A 81 9.36 -20.84 5.90
N LYS A 82 8.18 -21.39 5.57
CA LYS A 82 7.28 -20.82 4.56
C LYS A 82 6.78 -19.43 4.96
N ILE A 83 6.31 -19.27 6.21
CA ILE A 83 5.84 -17.98 6.76
C ILE A 83 6.96 -16.94 6.69
N VAL A 84 8.17 -17.28 7.15
CA VAL A 84 9.33 -16.37 7.14
C VAL A 84 9.69 -15.94 5.72
N THR A 85 9.69 -16.88 4.78
CA THR A 85 10.03 -16.59 3.37
C THR A 85 8.99 -15.66 2.73
N ALA A 86 7.70 -15.91 2.97
CA ALA A 86 6.62 -15.04 2.49
C ALA A 86 6.68 -13.65 3.12
N HIS A 87 6.90 -13.58 4.43
CA HIS A 87 7.04 -12.32 5.16
C HIS A 87 8.21 -11.49 4.62
N LEU A 88 9.39 -12.11 4.47
CA LEU A 88 10.57 -11.46 3.89
C LEU A 88 10.34 -10.99 2.44
N SER A 89 9.62 -11.78 1.64
CA SER A 89 9.25 -11.39 0.27
C SER A 89 8.38 -10.13 0.26
N VAL A 90 7.46 -9.96 1.22
CA VAL A 90 6.64 -8.75 1.33
C VAL A 90 7.51 -7.54 1.68
N PHE A 91 8.40 -7.67 2.67
CA PHE A 91 9.31 -6.57 3.04
C PHE A 91 10.20 -6.14 1.89
N ASN A 92 10.93 -7.09 1.28
CA ASN A 92 11.81 -6.81 0.14
C ASN A 92 11.02 -6.24 -1.03
N GLY A 93 9.82 -6.75 -1.26
CA GLY A 93 8.89 -6.26 -2.27
C GLY A 93 8.51 -4.81 -2.08
N VAL A 94 8.07 -4.43 -0.89
CA VAL A 94 7.70 -3.04 -0.56
C VAL A 94 8.90 -2.11 -0.57
N THR A 95 10.09 -2.57 -0.16
CA THR A 95 11.34 -1.81 -0.30
C THR A 95 11.69 -1.56 -1.77
N THR A 96 11.51 -2.56 -2.64
CA THR A 96 11.74 -2.43 -4.09
C THR A 96 10.71 -1.49 -4.73
N VAL A 97 9.44 -1.59 -4.33
CA VAL A 97 8.42 -0.63 -4.76
C VAL A 97 8.81 0.78 -4.32
N SER A 98 9.30 0.95 -3.10
CA SER A 98 9.74 2.26 -2.60
C SER A 98 10.90 2.86 -3.40
N SER A 99 11.87 2.04 -3.83
CA SER A 99 12.99 2.54 -4.63
C SER A 99 12.61 2.90 -6.07
N VAL A 100 11.67 2.17 -6.67
CA VAL A 100 11.23 2.40 -8.07
C VAL A 100 10.15 3.47 -8.17
N TYR A 101 9.14 3.42 -7.28
CA TYR A 101 7.96 4.28 -7.31
C TYR A 101 8.07 5.50 -6.39
N GLY A 102 9.12 5.58 -5.57
CA GLY A 102 9.28 6.67 -4.60
C GLY A 102 9.35 8.06 -5.24
N LEU A 103 10.29 8.27 -6.18
CA LEU A 103 10.45 9.56 -6.84
C LEU A 103 9.21 9.98 -7.66
N PRO A 104 8.62 9.10 -8.50
CA PRO A 104 7.40 9.48 -9.23
C PRO A 104 6.20 9.75 -8.31
N LEU A 105 6.08 9.08 -7.16
CA LEU A 105 5.03 9.40 -6.18
C LEU A 105 5.20 10.80 -5.60
N VAL A 106 6.43 11.30 -5.39
CA VAL A 106 6.66 12.68 -4.97
C VAL A 106 6.09 13.66 -6.00
N TYR A 107 6.45 13.47 -7.26
CA TYR A 107 5.95 14.32 -8.35
C TYR A 107 4.43 14.24 -8.48
N GLN A 108 3.85 13.04 -8.37
CA GLN A 108 2.40 12.85 -8.41
C GLN A 108 1.71 13.62 -7.29
N VAL A 109 2.16 13.48 -6.04
CA VAL A 109 1.55 14.13 -4.88
C VAL A 109 1.61 15.65 -5.00
N SER A 110 2.77 16.21 -5.38
CA SER A 110 2.93 17.65 -5.59
C SER A 110 2.04 18.19 -6.71
N PHE A 111 1.99 17.48 -7.85
CA PHE A 111 1.19 17.91 -8.99
C PHE A 111 -0.32 17.78 -8.72
N SER A 112 -0.76 16.69 -8.08
CA SER A 112 -2.17 16.48 -7.73
C SER A 112 -2.71 17.57 -6.83
N SER A 113 -1.93 18.10 -5.88
CA SER A 113 -2.38 19.20 -5.01
C SER A 113 -2.71 20.48 -5.80
N ILE A 114 -1.85 20.84 -6.75
CA ILE A 114 -2.06 22.01 -7.63
C ILE A 114 -3.24 21.76 -8.57
N ALA A 115 -3.31 20.57 -9.17
CA ALA A 115 -4.40 20.21 -10.06
C ALA A 115 -5.76 20.26 -9.35
N ILE A 116 -5.88 19.66 -8.17
CA ILE A 116 -7.12 19.68 -7.36
C ILE A 116 -7.52 21.12 -7.03
N CYS A 117 -6.56 21.98 -6.65
CA CYS A 117 -6.82 23.40 -6.38
C CYS A 117 -7.39 24.13 -7.61
N LEU A 118 -6.74 24.00 -8.77
CA LEU A 118 -7.18 24.66 -10.01
C LEU A 118 -8.54 24.14 -10.46
N MET A 119 -8.77 22.83 -10.39
CA MET A 119 -10.06 22.23 -10.73
C MET A 119 -11.17 22.72 -9.80
N ALA A 120 -10.91 22.81 -8.50
CA ALA A 120 -11.86 23.36 -7.53
C ALA A 120 -12.19 24.83 -7.83
N TYR A 121 -11.19 25.64 -8.21
CA TYR A 121 -11.40 27.03 -8.63
C TYR A 121 -12.27 27.13 -9.88
N GLN A 122 -11.97 26.37 -10.94
CA GLN A 122 -12.76 26.38 -12.17
C GLN A 122 -14.22 25.96 -11.92
N ILE A 123 -14.45 24.94 -11.07
CA ILE A 123 -15.79 24.51 -10.69
C ILE A 123 -16.53 25.64 -9.96
N ALA A 124 -15.87 26.31 -9.02
CA ALA A 124 -16.44 27.41 -8.27
C ALA A 124 -16.81 28.61 -9.16
N GLU A 125 -15.92 29.02 -10.07
CA GLU A 125 -16.16 30.14 -10.99
C GLU A 125 -17.33 29.85 -11.94
N LYS A 126 -17.43 28.62 -12.48
CA LYS A 126 -18.56 28.23 -13.34
C LYS A 126 -19.87 28.24 -12.58
N LEU A 127 -19.86 27.75 -11.34
CA LEU A 127 -21.01 27.71 -10.46
C LEU A 127 -21.50 29.11 -10.10
N ASP A 128 -20.59 30.04 -9.79
CA ASP A 128 -20.91 31.45 -9.53
C ASP A 128 -21.55 32.11 -10.77
N ASN A 129 -21.15 31.70 -11.97
CA ASN A 129 -21.76 32.12 -13.25
C ASN A 129 -23.09 31.39 -13.58
N GLY A 130 -23.62 30.58 -12.67
CA GLY A 130 -24.89 29.86 -12.83
C GLY A 130 -24.82 28.64 -13.75
N THR A 131 -23.63 28.16 -14.10
CA THR A 131 -23.43 27.00 -14.98
C THR A 131 -22.68 25.88 -14.25
N VAL A 132 -23.10 24.63 -14.44
CA VAL A 132 -22.34 23.47 -13.94
C VAL A 132 -21.73 22.76 -15.12
N ASP A 133 -20.41 22.78 -15.19
CA ASP A 133 -19.67 22.02 -16.19
C ASP A 133 -19.34 20.63 -15.63
N ILE A 134 -20.08 19.63 -16.12
CA ILE A 134 -19.95 18.24 -15.71
C ILE A 134 -18.52 17.73 -15.97
N LEU A 135 -17.85 18.21 -17.02
CA LEU A 135 -16.49 17.79 -17.35
C LEU A 135 -15.50 18.23 -16.26
N PHE A 136 -15.59 19.49 -15.80
CA PHE A 136 -14.72 19.98 -14.72
C PHE A 136 -14.99 19.24 -13.41
N CYS A 137 -16.25 18.96 -13.08
CA CYS A 137 -16.59 18.15 -11.91
C CYS A 137 -16.01 16.73 -11.97
N LEU A 138 -16.13 16.05 -13.11
CA LEU A 138 -15.58 14.71 -13.32
C LEU A 138 -14.05 14.70 -13.22
N LEU A 139 -13.38 15.67 -13.83
CA LEU A 139 -11.93 15.82 -13.77
C LEU A 139 -11.44 16.13 -12.34
N GLY A 140 -12.18 16.93 -11.57
CA GLY A 140 -11.88 17.21 -10.17
C GLY A 140 -11.97 15.95 -9.31
N ILE A 141 -13.06 15.19 -9.43
CA ILE A 141 -13.24 13.90 -8.74
C ILE A 141 -12.14 12.91 -9.15
N GLY A 142 -11.84 12.81 -10.45
CA GLY A 142 -10.79 11.95 -10.97
C GLY A 142 -9.42 12.28 -10.39
N SER A 143 -9.09 13.57 -10.28
CA SER A 143 -7.83 14.06 -9.69
C SER A 143 -7.72 13.70 -8.20
N CYS A 144 -8.83 13.80 -7.46
CA CYS A 144 -8.89 13.36 -6.06
C CYS A 144 -8.69 11.84 -5.94
N LEU A 145 -9.41 11.05 -6.75
CA LEU A 145 -9.32 9.59 -6.73
C LEU A 145 -7.91 9.10 -7.07
N GLN A 146 -7.26 9.73 -8.05
CA GLN A 146 -5.91 9.38 -8.47
C GLN A 146 -4.87 9.50 -7.33
N LEU A 147 -5.05 10.45 -6.41
CA LEU A 147 -4.21 10.57 -5.22
C LEU A 147 -4.71 9.67 -4.08
N TRP A 148 -6.02 9.55 -3.92
CA TRP A 148 -6.64 8.78 -2.84
C TRP A 148 -6.33 7.28 -2.94
N ILE A 149 -6.40 6.68 -4.13
CA ILE A 149 -6.18 5.24 -4.35
C ILE A 149 -4.83 4.75 -3.79
N PRO A 150 -3.66 5.30 -4.20
CA PRO A 150 -2.37 4.82 -3.69
C PRO A 150 -2.20 5.06 -2.19
N CYS A 151 -2.71 6.19 -1.66
CA CYS A 151 -2.72 6.48 -0.23
C CYS A 151 -3.57 5.50 0.57
N HIS A 152 -4.75 5.14 0.05
CA HIS A 152 -5.66 4.19 0.68
C HIS A 152 -5.05 2.78 0.71
N VAL A 153 -4.54 2.30 -0.43
CA VAL A 153 -3.88 0.99 -0.52
C VAL A 153 -2.62 0.95 0.36
N GLY A 154 -1.84 2.03 0.44
CA GLY A 154 -0.70 2.14 1.34
C GLY A 154 -1.08 2.01 2.81
N THR A 155 -2.18 2.64 3.24
CA THR A 155 -2.73 2.47 4.60
C THR A 155 -3.24 1.03 4.82
N MET A 156 -3.90 0.43 3.84
CA MET A 156 -4.36 -0.97 3.95
C MET A 156 -3.20 -1.93 4.18
N ILE A 157 -2.10 -1.78 3.43
CA ILE A 157 -0.89 -2.60 3.60
C ILE A 157 -0.27 -2.41 4.98
N ARG A 158 -0.15 -1.15 5.44
CA ARG A 158 0.37 -0.85 6.77
C ARG A 158 -0.42 -1.59 7.84
N ASN A 159 -1.74 -1.45 7.81
CA ASN A 159 -2.63 -2.06 8.80
C ASN A 159 -2.54 -3.58 8.71
N LYS A 160 -2.49 -4.13 7.49
CA LYS A 160 -2.39 -5.57 7.29
C LYS A 160 -1.08 -6.16 7.80
N ALA A 161 0.02 -5.43 7.71
CA ALA A 161 1.30 -5.84 8.27
C ALA A 161 1.24 -5.95 9.81
N PHE A 162 0.50 -5.07 10.49
CA PHE A 162 0.27 -5.20 11.93
C PHE A 162 -0.60 -6.42 12.27
N GLU A 163 -1.65 -6.68 11.48
CA GLU A 163 -2.49 -7.88 11.66
C GLU A 163 -1.69 -9.19 11.54
N VAL A 164 -0.61 -9.22 10.72
CA VAL A 164 0.30 -10.39 10.66
C VAL A 164 1.00 -10.62 12.01
N GLY A 165 1.41 -9.54 12.68
CA GLY A 165 2.00 -9.62 14.03
C GLY A 165 0.97 -10.12 15.05
N ASP A 166 -0.26 -9.61 14.99
CA ASP A 166 -1.35 -10.05 15.86
C ASP A 166 -1.73 -11.51 15.63
N ALA A 167 -1.73 -11.97 14.37
CA ALA A 167 -1.95 -13.38 14.02
C ALA A 167 -0.81 -14.27 14.56
N GLY A 168 0.43 -13.80 14.49
CA GLY A 168 1.57 -14.48 15.10
C GLY A 168 1.45 -14.59 16.62
N TRP A 169 0.86 -13.59 17.29
CA TRP A 169 0.60 -13.63 18.73
C TRP A 169 -0.54 -14.58 19.10
N THR A 170 -1.63 -14.55 18.34
CA THR A 170 -2.88 -15.27 18.62
C THR A 170 -2.91 -16.71 18.09
N CYS A 171 -1.86 -17.20 17.42
CA CYS A 171 -1.82 -18.56 16.86
C CYS A 171 -1.70 -19.70 17.91
N GLY A 172 -1.85 -19.45 19.21
CA GLY A 172 -1.89 -20.48 20.25
C GLY A 172 -0.52 -21.09 20.62
N TRP A 173 0.59 -20.50 20.16
CA TRP A 173 1.94 -21.02 20.46
C TRP A 173 2.30 -21.00 21.95
N HIS A 174 1.63 -20.19 22.76
CA HIS A 174 1.81 -20.12 24.20
C HIS A 174 0.88 -21.06 24.97
N GLU A 175 -0.15 -21.59 24.31
CA GLU A 175 -1.16 -22.48 24.90
C GLU A 175 -0.81 -23.96 24.69
N THR A 176 -0.03 -24.27 23.65
CA THR A 176 0.34 -25.66 23.32
C THR A 176 1.80 -25.97 23.69
N PRO A 177 2.09 -27.19 24.18
CA PRO A 177 3.47 -27.59 24.47
C PRO A 177 4.33 -27.75 23.20
N LEU A 178 3.70 -27.90 22.02
CA LEU A 178 4.35 -27.85 20.72
C LEU A 178 4.96 -26.47 20.42
N GLY A 179 4.33 -25.39 20.88
CA GLY A 179 4.79 -24.03 20.64
C GLY A 179 6.16 -23.72 21.24
N LEU A 180 6.60 -24.46 22.27
CA LEU A 180 7.97 -24.37 22.81
C LEU A 180 9.04 -24.63 21.75
N MET A 181 8.72 -25.42 20.71
CA MET A 181 9.67 -25.76 19.63
C MET A 181 9.91 -24.60 18.65
N ILE A 182 8.96 -23.67 18.52
CA ILE A 182 8.97 -22.59 17.52
C ILE A 182 8.85 -21.18 18.13
N ARG A 183 8.81 -21.10 19.47
CA ARG A 183 8.64 -19.86 20.23
C ARG A 183 9.60 -18.75 19.79
N SER A 184 10.89 -19.06 19.67
CA SER A 184 11.90 -18.07 19.29
C SER A 184 11.64 -17.53 17.89
N ASP A 185 11.26 -18.38 16.95
CA ASP A 185 11.00 -17.98 15.57
C ASP A 185 9.76 -17.08 15.49
N ILE A 186 8.67 -17.45 16.18
CA ILE A 186 7.44 -16.65 16.23
C ILE A 186 7.69 -15.27 16.84
N ILE A 187 8.42 -15.20 17.96
CA ILE A 187 8.76 -13.93 18.60
C ILE A 187 9.54 -13.02 17.65
N ILE A 188 10.50 -13.55 16.90
CA ILE A 188 11.26 -12.78 15.91
C ILE A 188 10.33 -12.26 14.81
N ILE A 189 9.40 -13.09 14.31
CA ILE A 189 8.43 -12.67 13.29
C ILE A 189 7.54 -11.53 13.82
N ILE A 190 7.00 -11.66 15.03
CA ILE A 190 6.16 -10.62 15.67
C ILE A 190 6.94 -9.32 15.84
N LEU A 191 8.17 -9.38 16.37
CA LEU A 191 9.02 -8.20 16.54
C LEU A 191 9.29 -7.49 15.20
N ARG A 192 9.43 -8.25 14.11
CA ARG A 192 9.60 -7.69 12.78
C ARG A 192 8.31 -7.11 12.21
N ALA A 193 7.16 -7.75 12.43
CA ALA A 193 5.85 -7.28 11.97
C ALA A 193 5.42 -5.95 12.62
N GLN A 194 5.95 -5.64 13.82
CA GLN A 194 5.75 -4.34 14.48
C GLN A 194 6.41 -3.16 13.75
N GLN A 195 7.32 -3.41 12.81
CA GLN A 195 7.90 -2.36 11.99
C GLN A 195 6.95 -2.02 10.83
N PRO A 196 6.55 -0.75 10.67
CA PRO A 196 5.53 -0.39 9.70
C PRO A 196 6.02 -0.65 8.27
N VAL A 197 5.28 -1.48 7.54
CA VAL A 197 5.47 -1.72 6.10
C VAL A 197 4.84 -0.58 5.34
N THR A 198 5.66 0.40 4.95
CA THR A 198 5.17 1.60 4.27
C THR A 198 6.09 1.98 3.12
N ILE A 199 5.51 2.61 2.10
CA ILE A 199 6.30 3.20 1.01
C ILE A 199 6.94 4.47 1.56
N LYS A 200 8.27 4.47 1.63
CA LYS A 200 9.07 5.59 2.14
C LYS A 200 9.99 6.10 1.04
N PHE A 201 9.98 7.41 0.81
CA PHE A 201 10.94 8.05 -0.08
C PHE A 201 11.38 9.40 0.49
N ILE A 202 12.60 9.83 0.17
CA ILE A 202 13.15 11.07 0.69
C ILE A 202 12.35 12.26 0.12
N GLY A 203 11.93 13.19 0.98
CA GLY A 203 11.16 14.37 0.56
C GLY A 203 9.64 14.16 0.45
N LEU A 204 9.10 12.98 0.81
CA LEU A 204 7.65 12.75 0.91
C LEU A 204 7.29 12.12 2.27
N PRO A 205 6.20 12.57 2.95
CA PRO A 205 5.59 11.78 4.01
C PRO A 205 5.17 10.38 3.52
N HIS A 206 4.95 9.44 4.45
CA HIS A 206 4.54 8.08 4.08
C HIS A 206 3.28 8.10 3.21
N VAL A 207 3.28 7.29 2.13
CA VAL A 207 2.15 7.23 1.18
C VAL A 207 0.96 6.54 1.85
N GLN A 208 0.14 7.35 2.51
CA GLN A 208 -0.95 6.94 3.40
C GLN A 208 -2.08 7.98 3.35
N LEU A 209 -3.24 7.65 3.91
CA LEU A 209 -4.39 8.55 3.99
C LEU A 209 -4.07 9.89 4.69
N GLU A 210 -3.14 9.90 5.63
CA GLU A 210 -2.65 11.10 6.30
C GLU A 210 -2.03 12.09 5.29
N THR A 211 -1.27 11.58 4.31
CA THR A 211 -0.70 12.38 3.22
C THR A 211 -1.77 12.91 2.28
N PHE A 212 -2.77 12.09 1.92
CA PHE A 212 -3.92 12.54 1.13
C PHE A 212 -4.66 13.68 1.82
N SER A 213 -4.94 13.53 3.13
CA SER A 213 -5.60 14.58 3.92
C SER A 213 -4.78 15.87 3.94
N SER A 214 -3.46 15.78 4.13
CA SER A 214 -2.58 16.94 4.10
C SER A 214 -2.61 17.65 2.74
N CYS A 215 -2.60 16.90 1.64
CA CYS A 215 -2.70 17.48 0.30
C CYS A 215 -4.04 18.17 0.07
N MET A 216 -5.15 17.55 0.48
CA MET A 216 -6.48 18.16 0.37
C MET A 216 -6.57 19.47 1.16
N SER A 217 -6.00 19.51 2.38
CA SER A 217 -5.93 20.74 3.18
C SER A 217 -5.12 21.82 2.46
N SER A 218 -3.95 21.49 1.91
CA SER A 218 -3.14 22.45 1.14
C SER A 218 -3.86 22.96 -0.11
N SER A 219 -4.50 22.07 -0.89
CA SER A 219 -5.30 22.46 -2.06
C SER A 219 -6.44 23.40 -1.69
N TYR A 220 -7.14 23.15 -0.58
CA TYR A 220 -8.21 24.01 -0.10
C TYR A 220 -7.70 25.39 0.35
N SER A 221 -6.56 25.45 1.04
CA SER A 221 -5.92 26.72 1.40
C SER A 221 -5.56 27.55 0.16
N TYR A 222 -4.95 26.93 -0.86
CA TYR A 222 -4.64 27.60 -2.11
C TYR A 222 -5.89 28.05 -2.87
N PHE A 223 -6.94 27.23 -2.88
CA PHE A 223 -8.23 27.59 -3.46
C PHE A 223 -8.82 28.85 -2.82
N ASN A 224 -8.84 28.92 -1.48
CA ASN A 224 -9.34 30.11 -0.78
C ASN A 224 -8.50 31.34 -1.09
N MET A 225 -7.18 31.20 -1.17
CA MET A 225 -6.30 32.29 -1.54
C MET A 225 -6.64 32.80 -2.95
N LEU A 226 -6.74 31.92 -3.96
CA LEU A 226 -7.13 32.30 -5.32
C LEU A 226 -8.49 33.01 -5.36
N ARG A 227 -9.46 32.55 -4.57
CA ARG A 227 -10.79 33.15 -4.49
C ARG A 227 -10.82 34.51 -3.77
N GLN A 228 -9.84 34.81 -2.92
CA GLN A 228 -9.70 36.13 -2.29
C GLN A 228 -9.04 37.17 -3.20
N TYR A 229 -8.18 36.73 -4.13
CA TYR A 229 -7.49 37.61 -5.08
C TYR A 229 -8.24 37.81 -6.40
N SER A 230 -9.23 36.96 -6.70
CA SER A 230 -10.12 37.04 -7.87
C SER A 230 -11.40 37.79 -7.55
#